data_AF-Q0KFP1-F1
#
_entry.id   AF-Q0KFP1-F1
#
_cell.length_a   1.000
_cell.length_b   1.000
_cell.length_c   1.000
_cell.angle_alpha   90.00
_cell.angle_beta   90.00
_cell.angle_gamma   90.00
#
_symmetry.space_group_name_H-M   'P 1'
#
loop_
_entity.id
_entity.type
_entity.pdbx_description
1 polymer ?
#
loop_
_entity_poly.entity_id
_entity_poly.type
_entity_poly.pdbx_seq_one_letter_code
_entity_poly.pdbx_strand_id
1 'polypeptide(L)'
;MHMAWLLWPEQLHALFGPCEVWGFAWTGDWYALDRPPSQAQPDSADPRPWWPDASQWATVKQTTDIEQVLVRMAGKAKPSIAQAPNVDRLLRFAADELRVSSDLDRKHYATYAAAFGQPFENHTKLQALWPAVASGEMTLRQALAQLSSHDWQLMKIMAETARKTASASHYG
;
A
#
# COMPACT_ATOMS: atom_id res chain seq x y z
N MET A 1 -10.27 -1.13 -11.53
CA MET A 1 -8.88 -1.00 -12.00
C MET A 1 -7.99 -0.59 -10.83
N HIS A 2 -7.07 -1.45 -10.41
CA HIS A 2 -6.25 -1.23 -9.20
C HIS A 2 -5.15 -0.18 -9.37
N MET A 3 -4.89 0.32 -10.58
CA MET A 3 -3.81 1.29 -10.87
C MET A 3 -4.28 2.73 -11.06
N ALA A 4 -5.58 3.01 -10.94
CA ALA A 4 -6.13 4.35 -11.16
C ALA A 4 -5.67 5.40 -10.13
N TRP A 5 -5.11 4.96 -9.00
CA TRP A 5 -4.48 5.84 -8.01
C TRP A 5 -3.02 6.19 -8.37
N LEU A 6 -2.40 5.44 -9.28
CA LEU A 6 -0.99 5.55 -9.65
C LEU A 6 -0.79 6.19 -11.02
N LEU A 7 -1.60 5.80 -11.99
CA LEU A 7 -1.47 6.23 -13.38
C LEU A 7 -2.49 7.31 -13.72
N TRP A 8 -2.06 8.27 -14.54
CA TRP A 8 -2.94 9.31 -15.05
C TRP A 8 -3.96 8.75 -16.05
N PRO A 9 -5.12 9.41 -16.24
CA PRO A 9 -6.14 8.98 -17.19
C PRO A 9 -5.59 8.68 -18.59
N GLU A 10 -4.63 9.47 -19.07
CA GLU A 10 -4.01 9.33 -20.40
C GLU A 10 -3.11 8.09 -20.48
N GLN A 11 -2.36 7.82 -19.41
CA GLN A 11 -1.52 6.63 -19.29
C GLN A 11 -2.38 5.37 -19.21
N LEU A 12 -3.47 5.41 -18.44
CA LEU A 12 -4.46 4.33 -18.41
C LEU A 12 -5.09 4.14 -19.79
N HIS A 13 -5.54 5.22 -20.44
CA HIS A 13 -6.13 5.19 -21.77
C HIS A 13 -5.19 4.57 -22.81
N ALA A 14 -3.89 4.81 -22.71
CA ALA A 14 -2.88 4.20 -23.57
C ALA A 14 -2.65 2.71 -23.27
N LEU A 15 -2.69 2.29 -22.00
CA LEU A 15 -2.58 0.87 -21.61
C LEU A 15 -3.72 -0.01 -22.16
N PHE A 16 -4.91 0.57 -22.35
CA PHE A 16 -6.02 -0.15 -22.98
C PHE A 16 -5.82 -0.39 -24.49
N GLY A 17 -4.91 0.34 -25.14
CA GLY A 17 -4.65 0.20 -26.57
C GLY A 17 -5.92 0.44 -27.41
N PRO A 18 -6.28 -0.45 -28.35
CA PRO A 18 -7.51 -0.32 -29.15
C PRO A 18 -8.76 -0.89 -28.46
N CYS A 19 -8.63 -1.47 -27.26
CA CYS A 19 -9.75 -2.13 -26.57
C CYS A 19 -10.61 -1.11 -25.83
N GLU A 20 -11.88 -0.98 -26.23
CA GLU A 20 -12.84 -0.08 -25.58
C GLU A 20 -13.42 -0.65 -24.28
N VAL A 21 -13.52 -1.98 -24.18
CA VAL A 21 -14.04 -2.67 -22.98
C VAL A 21 -13.23 -3.93 -22.72
N TRP A 22 -12.85 -4.14 -21.45
CA TRP A 22 -12.23 -5.39 -20.98
C TRP A 22 -13.21 -6.18 -20.13
N GLY A 23 -13.61 -7.35 -20.61
CA GLY A 23 -14.42 -8.30 -19.85
C GLY A 23 -13.55 -9.30 -19.08
N PHE A 24 -13.88 -9.57 -17.82
CA PHE A 24 -13.22 -10.62 -17.04
C PHE A 24 -14.19 -11.29 -16.05
N ALA A 25 -14.01 -12.59 -15.83
CA ALA A 25 -14.76 -13.33 -14.83
C ALA A 25 -14.06 -13.21 -13.47
N TRP A 26 -14.78 -12.79 -12.44
CA TRP A 26 -14.29 -12.74 -11.07
C TRP A 26 -15.41 -13.10 -10.09
N THR A 27 -15.07 -13.83 -9.02
CA THR A 27 -16.04 -14.24 -7.98
C THR A 27 -17.36 -14.86 -8.47
N GLY A 28 -17.36 -15.53 -9.62
CA GLY A 28 -18.56 -16.16 -10.20
C GLY A 28 -19.41 -15.23 -11.08
N ASP A 29 -19.04 -13.96 -11.21
CA ASP A 29 -19.71 -12.95 -12.02
C ASP A 29 -18.84 -12.49 -13.21
N TRP A 30 -19.49 -11.93 -14.21
CA TRP A 30 -18.83 -11.23 -15.31
C TRP A 30 -18.73 -9.73 -15.02
N TYR A 31 -17.52 -9.20 -15.08
CA TYR A 31 -17.25 -7.77 -14.96
C TYR A 31 -16.77 -7.21 -16.29
N ALA A 32 -17.15 -5.96 -16.55
CA ALA A 32 -16.65 -5.17 -17.66
C ALA A 32 -15.93 -3.94 -17.12
N LEU A 33 -14.83 -3.56 -17.76
CA LEU A 33 -14.07 -2.37 -17.49
C LEU A 33 -14.02 -1.54 -18.75
N ASP A 34 -14.74 -0.42 -18.76
CA ASP A 34 -14.71 0.52 -19.87
C ASP A 34 -13.39 1.29 -19.89
N ARG A 35 -12.94 1.63 -21.10
CA ARG A 35 -11.78 2.46 -21.33
C ARG A 35 -12.01 3.85 -20.74
N PRO A 36 -11.08 4.38 -19.91
CA PRO A 36 -11.17 5.75 -19.43
C PRO A 36 -11.18 6.76 -20.59
N PRO A 37 -11.95 7.86 -20.51
CA PRO A 37 -11.95 8.87 -21.56
C PRO A 37 -10.57 9.52 -21.68
N SER A 38 -10.12 9.76 -22.91
CA SER A 38 -8.90 10.55 -23.16
C SER A 38 -9.20 12.03 -22.91
N GLN A 39 -8.53 12.64 -21.93
CA GLN A 39 -8.59 14.07 -21.71
C GLN A 39 -7.43 14.74 -22.46
N ALA A 40 -7.68 15.12 -23.71
CA ALA A 40 -6.87 16.04 -24.52
C ALA A 40 -5.47 15.59 -25.00
N GLN A 41 -5.06 16.20 -26.13
CA GLN A 41 -3.77 16.01 -26.79
C GLN A 41 -2.63 16.37 -25.84
N PRO A 42 -1.55 15.57 -25.81
CA PRO A 42 -0.40 15.89 -25.00
C PRO A 42 0.23 17.21 -25.43
N ASP A 43 0.43 18.12 -24.47
CA ASP A 43 1.29 19.28 -24.65
C ASP A 43 2.69 18.79 -25.04
N SER A 44 3.15 19.27 -26.19
CA SER A 44 4.29 18.76 -27.00
C SER A 44 5.68 18.75 -26.35
N ALA A 45 5.80 18.97 -25.04
CA ALA A 45 7.08 19.04 -24.34
C ALA A 45 7.64 17.66 -23.94
N ASP A 46 6.77 16.67 -23.70
CA ASP A 46 7.20 15.31 -23.35
C ASP A 46 6.99 14.36 -24.55
N PRO A 47 8.03 13.66 -25.05
CA PRO A 47 7.88 12.75 -26.17
C PRO A 47 7.05 11.49 -25.87
N ARG A 48 6.79 11.13 -24.60
CA ARG A 48 6.04 9.91 -24.22
C ARG A 48 5.13 10.10 -22.98
N PRO A 49 4.14 11.00 -23.03
CA PRO A 49 3.26 11.32 -21.89
C PRO A 49 2.33 10.16 -21.49
N TRP A 50 2.21 9.15 -22.36
CA TRP A 50 1.42 7.94 -22.13
C TRP A 50 2.18 6.83 -21.41
N TRP A 51 3.50 6.96 -21.20
CA TRP A 51 4.28 5.99 -20.42
C TRP A 51 4.33 6.43 -18.95
N PRO A 52 4.35 5.49 -17.99
CA PRO A 52 4.64 5.82 -16.60
C PRO A 52 6.02 6.47 -16.49
N ASP A 53 6.15 7.47 -15.62
CA ASP A 53 7.42 8.08 -15.28
C ASP A 53 8.28 7.15 -14.41
N ALA A 54 9.52 7.55 -14.12
CA ALA A 54 10.45 6.73 -13.31
C ALA A 54 9.92 6.45 -11.89
N SER A 55 9.22 7.40 -11.28
CA SER A 55 8.63 7.25 -9.94
C SER A 55 7.44 6.29 -9.94
N GLN A 56 6.60 6.38 -10.97
CA GLN A 56 5.46 5.50 -11.19
C GLN A 56 5.95 4.07 -11.47
N TRP A 57 6.98 3.89 -12.29
CA TRP A 57 7.55 2.58 -12.58
C TRP A 57 8.04 1.83 -11.34
N ALA A 58 8.61 2.54 -10.36
CA ALA A 58 9.01 1.93 -9.09
C ALA A 58 7.80 1.36 -8.34
N THR A 59 6.67 2.08 -8.31
CA THR A 59 5.42 1.59 -7.69
C THR A 59 4.76 0.48 -8.53
N VAL A 60 4.77 0.58 -9.87
CA VAL A 60 4.21 -0.45 -10.75
C VAL A 60 4.82 -1.82 -10.42
N LYS A 61 6.14 -1.88 -10.23
CA LYS A 61 6.86 -3.12 -9.84
C LYS A 61 6.41 -3.70 -8.50
N GLN A 62 5.85 -2.88 -7.60
CA GLN A 62 5.36 -3.29 -6.28
C GLN A 62 3.85 -3.53 -6.23
N THR A 63 3.13 -3.40 -7.34
CA THR A 63 1.65 -3.44 -7.36
C THR A 63 1.10 -4.72 -6.73
N THR A 64 1.69 -5.88 -7.02
CA THR A 64 1.28 -7.16 -6.43
C THR A 64 1.45 -7.17 -4.91
N ASP A 65 2.51 -6.58 -4.39
CA ASP A 65 2.77 -6.53 -2.96
C ASP A 65 1.83 -5.56 -2.25
N ILE A 66 1.55 -4.42 -2.88
CA ILE A 66 0.55 -3.45 -2.43
C ILE A 66 -0.82 -4.13 -2.34
N GLU A 67 -1.26 -4.84 -3.38
CA GLU A 67 -2.53 -5.57 -3.39
C GLU A 67 -2.60 -6.63 -2.29
N GLN A 68 -1.54 -7.42 -2.10
CA GLN A 68 -1.49 -8.41 -1.03
C GLN A 68 -1.62 -7.79 0.36
N VAL A 69 -0.99 -6.64 0.61
CA VAL A 69 -1.10 -5.92 1.88
C VAL A 69 -2.51 -5.35 2.05
N LEU A 70 -3.09 -4.73 1.02
CA LEU A 70 -4.45 -4.21 1.06
C LEU A 70 -5.49 -5.31 1.36
N VAL A 71 -5.34 -6.49 0.76
CA VAL A 71 -6.19 -7.66 1.03
C VAL A 71 -6.05 -8.12 2.48
N ARG A 72 -4.82 -8.21 3.00
CA ARG A 72 -4.59 -8.59 4.41
C ARG A 72 -5.20 -7.59 5.38
N MET A 73 -5.08 -6.29 5.11
CA MET A 73 -5.67 -5.23 5.92
C MET A 73 -7.20 -5.27 5.92
N ALA A 74 -7.81 -5.58 4.78
CA ALA A 74 -9.27 -5.63 4.63
C ALA A 74 -9.89 -6.86 5.32
N GLY A 75 -9.15 -7.97 5.40
CA GLY A 75 -9.63 -9.22 5.99
C GLY A 75 -10.84 -9.76 5.22
N LYS A 76 -12.04 -9.68 5.83
CA LYS A 76 -13.31 -10.07 5.19
C LYS A 76 -13.99 -8.93 4.40
N ALA A 77 -13.54 -7.69 4.59
CA ALA A 77 -14.09 -6.52 3.90
C ALA A 77 -13.46 -6.34 2.51
N LYS A 78 -14.03 -5.43 1.70
CA LYS A 78 -13.44 -5.04 0.42
C LYS A 78 -12.21 -4.14 0.66
N PRO A 79 -11.06 -4.41 0.01
CA PRO A 79 -9.88 -3.55 0.12
C PRO A 79 -10.15 -2.13 -0.38
N SER A 80 -9.65 -1.14 0.36
CA SER A 80 -9.76 0.27 0.00
C SER A 80 -8.53 0.71 -0.81
N ILE A 81 -8.74 1.00 -2.10
CA ILE A 81 -7.66 1.49 -2.99
C ILE A 81 -7.11 2.85 -2.51
N ALA A 82 -7.90 3.63 -1.77
CA ALA A 82 -7.45 4.90 -1.18
C ALA A 82 -6.27 4.73 -0.20
N GLN A 83 -6.03 3.51 0.32
CA GLN A 83 -4.90 3.21 1.19
C GLN A 83 -3.62 2.85 0.42
N ALA A 84 -3.70 2.61 -0.89
CA ALA A 84 -2.58 2.13 -1.70
C ALA A 84 -1.33 3.04 -1.67
N PRO A 85 -1.44 4.39 -1.72
CA PRO A 85 -0.27 5.26 -1.60
C PRO A 85 0.45 5.11 -0.26
N ASN A 86 -0.30 4.98 0.84
CA ASN A 86 0.32 4.77 2.16
C ASN A 86 0.96 3.38 2.28
N VAL A 87 0.37 2.36 1.67
CA VAL A 87 0.94 1.01 1.63
C VAL A 87 2.25 0.99 0.83
N ASP A 88 2.31 1.62 -0.35
CA ASP A 88 3.54 1.77 -1.14
C ASP A 88 4.63 2.47 -0.32
N ARG A 89 4.30 3.59 0.34
CA ARG A 89 5.22 4.30 1.25
C ARG A 89 5.78 3.37 2.33
N LEU A 90 4.93 2.56 2.97
CA LEU A 90 5.34 1.66 4.06
C LEU A 90 6.19 0.48 3.57
N LEU A 91 5.89 -0.06 2.38
CA LEU A 91 6.71 -1.11 1.75
C LEU A 91 8.10 -0.58 1.42
N ARG A 92 8.18 0.62 0.83
CA ARG A 92 9.45 1.29 0.56
C ARG A 92 10.22 1.61 1.83
N PHE A 93 9.55 2.14 2.86
CA PHE A 93 10.18 2.39 4.17
C PHE A 93 10.79 1.11 4.77
N ALA A 94 10.08 -0.02 4.68
CA ALA A 94 10.60 -1.30 5.15
C ALA A 94 11.84 -1.75 4.37
N ALA A 95 11.86 -1.53 3.05
CA ALA A 95 12.95 -1.92 2.17
C ALA A 95 14.17 -1.00 2.27
N ASP A 96 13.95 0.32 2.28
CA ASP A 96 15.00 1.32 2.08
C ASP A 96 15.56 1.83 3.42
N GLU A 97 14.67 2.13 4.37
CA GLU A 97 15.04 2.72 5.68
C GLU A 97 15.32 1.64 6.73
N LEU A 98 14.39 0.69 6.90
CA LEU A 98 14.59 -0.42 7.83
C LEU A 98 15.48 -1.52 7.27
N ARG A 99 15.75 -1.53 5.96
CA ARG A 99 16.57 -2.53 5.27
C ARG A 99 16.16 -3.97 5.56
N VAL A 100 14.85 -4.20 5.73
CA VAL A 100 14.31 -5.55 5.90
C VAL A 100 14.59 -6.33 4.63
N SER A 101 15.33 -7.43 4.72
CA SER A 101 15.74 -8.23 3.55
C SER A 101 14.63 -9.14 3.01
N SER A 102 13.75 -9.60 3.90
CA SER A 102 12.65 -10.54 3.61
C SER A 102 11.42 -9.82 3.05
N ASP A 103 11.00 -10.17 1.83
CA ASP A 103 9.77 -9.64 1.22
C ASP A 103 8.52 -9.94 2.04
N LEU A 104 8.48 -11.12 2.69
CA LEU A 104 7.37 -11.47 3.57
C LEU A 104 7.31 -10.52 4.77
N ASP A 105 8.45 -10.22 5.38
CA ASP A 105 8.52 -9.33 6.54
C ASP A 105 8.25 -7.87 6.17
N ARG A 106 8.65 -7.42 4.97
CA ARG A 106 8.24 -6.11 4.43
C ARG A 106 6.72 -5.98 4.33
N LYS A 107 6.05 -7.01 3.80
CA LYS A 107 4.57 -7.02 3.68
C LYS A 107 3.89 -7.08 5.04
N HIS A 108 4.43 -7.87 5.98
CA HIS A 108 3.94 -7.88 7.35
C HIS A 108 4.11 -6.51 7.99
N TYR A 109 5.28 -5.89 7.88
CA TYR A 109 5.54 -4.54 8.39
C TYR A 109 4.51 -3.56 7.85
N ALA A 110 4.34 -3.49 6.52
CA ALA A 110 3.38 -2.57 5.89
C ALA A 110 1.95 -2.83 6.38
N THR A 111 1.56 -4.09 6.60
CA THR A 111 0.25 -4.45 7.14
C THR A 111 0.05 -3.90 8.56
N TYR A 112 1.01 -4.12 9.46
CA TYR A 112 0.91 -3.66 10.85
C TYR A 112 1.07 -2.14 10.97
N ALA A 113 2.00 -1.54 10.25
CA ALA A 113 2.20 -0.09 10.24
C ALA A 113 0.98 0.63 9.65
N ALA A 114 0.33 0.11 8.60
CA ALA A 114 -0.90 0.69 8.08
C ALA A 114 -2.09 0.51 9.04
N ALA A 115 -2.12 -0.59 9.79
CA ALA A 115 -3.18 -0.85 10.77
C ALA A 115 -3.04 0.01 12.03
N PHE A 116 -1.85 0.14 12.59
CA PHE A 116 -1.64 0.78 13.90
C PHE A 116 -1.02 2.18 13.79
N GLY A 117 -0.38 2.51 12.67
CA GLY A 117 0.27 3.80 12.45
C GLY A 117 1.47 4.03 13.37
N GLN A 118 1.65 5.29 13.77
CA GLN A 118 2.73 5.75 14.65
C GLN A 118 2.91 4.94 15.95
N PRO A 119 1.86 4.48 16.65
CA PRO A 119 2.00 3.57 17.79
C PRO A 119 2.81 2.30 17.52
N PHE A 120 2.72 1.74 16.30
CA PHE A 120 3.50 0.59 15.90
C PHE A 120 4.91 0.99 15.45
N GLU A 121 5.01 2.03 14.62
CA GLU A 121 6.29 2.52 14.11
C GLU A 121 7.21 2.97 15.25
N ASN A 122 6.69 3.59 16.30
CA ASN A 122 7.46 4.12 17.43
C ASN A 122 7.50 3.18 18.64
N HIS A 123 7.05 1.93 18.50
CA HIS A 123 6.98 1.01 19.63
C HIS A 123 8.38 0.64 20.13
N THR A 124 8.75 1.02 21.35
CA THR A 124 10.12 0.91 21.89
C THR A 124 10.69 -0.51 21.81
N LYS A 125 9.89 -1.54 22.12
CA LYS A 125 10.36 -2.94 22.02
C LYS A 125 10.64 -3.36 20.58
N LEU A 126 9.86 -2.88 19.61
CA LEU A 126 10.07 -3.23 18.21
C LEU A 126 11.25 -2.46 17.63
N GLN A 127 11.43 -1.20 18.01
CA GLN A 127 12.60 -0.39 17.67
C GLN A 127 13.91 -1.07 18.07
N ALA A 128 13.95 -1.68 19.26
CA ALA A 128 15.12 -2.44 19.71
C ALA A 128 15.38 -3.74 18.91
N LEU A 129 14.37 -4.27 18.21
CA LEU A 129 14.44 -5.53 17.46
C LEU A 129 14.64 -5.32 15.95
N TRP A 130 14.47 -4.10 15.44
CA TRP A 130 14.62 -3.81 14.01
C TRP A 130 15.97 -4.19 13.39
N PRO A 131 17.13 -3.99 14.06
CA PRO A 131 18.39 -4.44 13.50
C PRO A 131 18.44 -5.95 13.21
N ALA A 132 17.88 -6.76 14.11
CA ALA A 132 17.85 -8.23 13.96
C ALA A 132 16.82 -8.69 12.92
N VAL A 133 15.71 -7.94 12.76
CA VAL A 133 14.76 -8.18 11.67
C VAL A 133 15.36 -7.78 10.31
N ALA A 134 16.11 -6.68 10.26
CA ALA A 134 16.78 -6.19 9.06
C ALA A 134 17.84 -7.17 8.55
N SER A 135 18.69 -7.68 9.47
CA SER A 135 19.72 -8.66 9.15
C SER A 135 19.18 -10.05 8.82
N GLY A 136 17.90 -10.31 9.11
CA GLY A 136 17.26 -11.62 8.92
C GLY A 136 17.59 -12.64 10.01
N GLU A 137 18.26 -12.23 11.10
CA GLU A 137 18.48 -13.06 12.29
C GLU A 137 17.17 -13.47 12.96
N MET A 138 16.15 -12.63 12.84
CA MET A 138 14.78 -12.95 13.26
C MET A 138 13.76 -12.47 12.24
N THR A 139 12.66 -13.19 12.16
CA THR A 139 11.49 -12.76 11.39
C THR A 139 10.71 -11.68 12.13
N LEU A 140 9.97 -10.83 11.41
CA LEU A 140 9.07 -9.87 12.05
C LEU A 140 8.03 -10.60 12.92
N ARG A 141 7.58 -11.79 12.50
CA ARG A 141 6.66 -12.60 13.30
C ARG A 141 7.23 -12.94 14.67
N GLN A 142 8.52 -13.27 14.77
CA GLN A 142 9.19 -13.53 16.04
C GLN A 142 9.33 -12.26 16.88
N ALA A 143 9.66 -11.13 16.27
CA ALA A 143 9.70 -9.84 16.97
C ALA A 143 8.33 -9.46 17.56
N LEU A 144 7.24 -9.66 16.81
CA LEU A 144 5.88 -9.41 17.26
C LEU A 144 5.44 -10.33 18.41
N ALA A 145 5.98 -11.56 18.47
CA ALA A 145 5.71 -12.49 19.55
C ALA A 145 6.31 -12.07 20.90
N GLN A 146 7.27 -11.13 20.90
CA GLN A 146 7.85 -10.54 22.12
C GLN A 146 6.94 -9.47 22.76
N LEU A 147 5.87 -9.08 22.06
CA LEU A 147 4.90 -8.13 22.57
C LEU A 147 3.89 -8.83 23.48
N SER A 148 3.70 -8.28 24.68
CA SER A 148 2.70 -8.75 25.62
C SER A 148 1.30 -8.35 25.18
N SER A 149 0.28 -9.00 25.75
CA SER A 149 -1.12 -8.61 25.54
C SER A 149 -1.39 -7.15 25.88
N HIS A 150 -0.68 -6.60 26.88
CA HIS A 150 -0.79 -5.19 27.27
C HIS A 150 -0.23 -4.25 26.19
N ASP A 151 0.92 -4.60 25.59
CA ASP A 151 1.52 -3.81 24.50
C ASP A 151 0.54 -3.71 23.30
N TRP A 152 -0.10 -4.82 22.95
CA TRP A 152 -1.11 -4.87 21.89
C TRP A 152 -2.35 -4.05 22.21
N GLN A 153 -2.86 -4.13 23.44
CA GLN A 153 -4.01 -3.33 23.88
C GLN A 153 -3.69 -1.83 23.82
N LEU A 154 -2.52 -1.43 24.30
CA LEU A 154 -2.08 -0.04 24.29
C LEU A 154 -1.96 0.50 22.86
N MET A 155 -1.29 -0.24 21.96
CA MET A 155 -1.20 0.14 20.55
C MET A 155 -2.57 0.31 19.90
N LYS A 156 -3.52 -0.59 20.18
CA LYS A 156 -4.88 -0.50 19.65
C LYS A 156 -5.59 0.77 20.15
N ILE A 157 -5.53 1.05 21.45
CA ILE A 157 -6.16 2.24 22.04
C ILE A 157 -5.56 3.52 21.44
N MET A 158 -4.23 3.58 21.32
CA MET A 158 -3.54 4.74 20.74
C MET A 158 -3.90 4.93 19.27
N ALA A 159 -3.97 3.86 18.47
CA ALA A 159 -4.35 3.92 17.06
C ALA A 159 -5.81 4.38 16.88
N GLU A 160 -6.73 3.88 17.70
CA GLU A 160 -8.14 4.31 17.70
C GLU A 160 -8.28 5.79 18.08
N THR A 161 -7.51 6.24 19.06
CA THR A 161 -7.51 7.64 19.52
C THR A 161 -6.99 8.56 18.44
N ALA A 162 -5.86 8.22 17.81
CA ALA A 162 -5.27 9.00 16.73
C ALA A 162 -6.23 9.16 15.54
N ARG A 163 -6.96 8.10 15.16
CA ARG A 163 -7.97 8.17 14.09
C ARG A 163 -9.12 9.11 14.43
N LYS A 164 -9.64 9.04 15.67
CA LYS A 164 -10.72 9.94 16.12
C LYS A 164 -10.30 11.41 16.08
N THR A 165 -9.08 11.71 16.53
CA THR A 165 -8.54 13.07 16.50
C THR A 165 -8.34 13.58 15.07
N ALA A 166 -7.83 12.74 14.16
CA ALA A 166 -7.67 13.09 12.75
C ALA A 166 -9.01 13.38 12.05
N SER A 167 -10.06 12.58 12.35
CA SER A 167 -11.40 12.83 11.81
C SER A 167 -12.03 14.11 12.37
N ALA A 168 -11.82 14.45 13.64
CA ALA A 168 -12.34 15.68 14.24
C ALA A 168 -11.70 16.95 13.64
N SER A 169 -10.40 16.89 13.31
CA SER A 169 -9.68 18.02 12.71
C SER A 169 -10.04 18.29 11.24
N HIS A 170 -10.74 17.38 10.56
CA HIS A 170 -11.18 17.54 9.17
C HIS A 170 -12.57 18.21 9.04
N TYR A 171 -13.28 18.40 10.14
CA TYR A 171 -14.60 19.04 10.21
C TYR A 171 -14.59 20.38 10.98
N GLY A 172 -13.41 20.93 11.26
CA GLY A 172 -13.21 22.19 11.97
C GLY A 172 -12.74 23.33 11.07
#